data_AF-A0A848D350-F1
#
_entry.id   AF-A0A848D350-F1
#
_cell.length_a   1.000
_cell.length_b   1.000
_cell.length_c   1.000
_cell.angle_alpha   90.00
_cell.angle_beta   90.00
_cell.angle_gamma   90.00
#
_symmetry.space_group_name_H-M   'P 1'
#
loop_
_entity.id
_entity.type
_entity.pdbx_description
1 polymer ?
#
loop_
_entity_poly.entity_id
_entity_poly.type
_entity_poly.pdbx_seq_one_letter_code
_entity_poly.pdbx_strand_id
1 'polypeptide(L)'
;MQTTINPNHQYIESVCSKCLGIHWGKSAKCRIHDMHVGQIVSCQQWEDKEAEQWIDDNGQMAFTSLEPVFELLHVAQDELDGYYWMTQQMEYLREAIQSEINRSDDVAAGTAQYGIEATLPKAKGGNSDPVFRAARNNLRAWERLNRRLKRFENKVKRVDAFAEKNNLSEKEQIVLEGIMDGQKMKDIAKEGRV
;
A
#
# COMPACT_ATOMS: atom_id res chain seq x y z
N MET A 1 -7.74 31.76 -36.76
CA MET A 1 -6.44 32.14 -36.18
C MET A 1 -6.39 31.52 -34.79
N GLN A 2 -5.60 30.46 -34.61
CA GLN A 2 -5.50 29.78 -33.32
C GLN A 2 -4.65 30.68 -32.40
N THR A 3 -5.28 31.32 -31.43
CA THR A 3 -4.57 31.92 -30.30
C THR A 3 -3.99 30.78 -29.47
N THR A 4 -2.76 30.38 -29.79
CA THR A 4 -1.96 29.52 -28.92
C THR A 4 -1.70 30.33 -27.66
N ILE A 5 -2.53 30.12 -26.63
CA ILE A 5 -2.24 30.61 -25.29
C ILE A 5 -0.92 29.96 -24.89
N ASN A 6 0.12 30.78 -24.77
CA ASN A 6 1.44 30.29 -24.41
C ASN A 6 1.33 29.64 -23.02
N PRO A 7 1.72 28.36 -22.86
CA PRO A 7 1.61 27.63 -21.59
C PRO A 7 2.35 28.34 -20.44
N ASN A 8 3.29 29.23 -20.75
CA ASN A 8 4.16 29.91 -19.78
C ASN A 8 3.69 31.32 -19.40
N HIS A 9 2.40 31.64 -19.60
CA HIS A 9 1.83 32.95 -19.23
C HIS A 9 1.99 33.27 -17.73
N GLN A 10 2.05 32.23 -16.87
CA GLN A 10 2.24 32.39 -15.40
C GLN A 10 3.59 33.02 -15.00
N TYR A 11 4.62 32.91 -15.86
CA TYR A 11 5.94 33.48 -15.59
C TYR A 11 6.09 34.93 -16.08
N ILE A 12 5.12 35.43 -16.85
CA ILE A 12 5.18 36.78 -17.41
C ILE A 12 5.08 37.83 -16.29
N GLU A 13 4.09 37.68 -15.42
CA GLU A 13 3.86 38.63 -14.33
C GLU A 13 4.89 38.49 -13.21
N SER A 14 5.40 37.28 -13.00
CA SER A 14 6.17 36.93 -11.81
C SER A 14 7.69 36.97 -12.04
N VAL A 15 8.16 36.71 -13.26
CA VAL A 15 9.58 36.69 -13.65
C VAL A 15 9.88 37.76 -14.69
N CYS A 16 9.16 37.79 -15.81
CA CYS A 16 9.44 38.70 -16.92
C CYS A 16 9.26 40.17 -16.53
N SER A 17 8.25 40.50 -15.74
CA SER A 17 8.03 41.87 -15.22
C SER A 17 9.24 42.46 -14.48
N LYS A 18 10.04 41.60 -13.82
CA LYS A 18 11.22 41.99 -13.02
C LYS A 18 12.53 41.90 -13.81
N CYS A 19 12.51 41.30 -15.00
CA CYS A 19 13.70 41.08 -15.80
C CYS A 19 14.16 42.38 -16.48
N LEU A 20 15.39 42.82 -16.18
CA LEU A 20 16.02 44.01 -16.76
C LEU A 20 16.17 43.94 -18.29
N GLY A 21 16.07 42.74 -18.87
CA GLY A 21 16.18 42.49 -20.31
C GLY A 21 14.89 42.71 -21.09
N ILE A 22 13.78 43.13 -20.45
CA ILE A 22 12.49 43.27 -21.12
C ILE A 22 12.17 44.73 -21.40
N HIS A 23 11.77 45.00 -22.64
CA HIS A 23 11.25 46.29 -23.03
C HIS A 23 9.73 46.23 -23.18
N TRP A 24 9.06 46.96 -22.30
CA TRP A 24 7.62 47.13 -22.32
C TRP A 24 7.23 48.26 -23.28
N GLY A 25 6.24 48.01 -24.14
CA GLY A 25 5.83 48.95 -25.19
C GLY A 25 4.79 48.32 -26.12
N LYS A 26 4.73 48.79 -27.38
CA LYS A 26 3.78 48.28 -28.40
C LYS A 26 3.94 46.77 -28.67
N SER A 27 5.13 46.23 -28.44
CA SER A 27 5.41 44.79 -28.41
C SER A 27 6.32 44.50 -27.22
N ALA A 28 5.86 43.66 -26.28
CA ALA A 28 6.68 43.22 -25.16
C ALA A 28 7.71 42.21 -25.67
N LYS A 29 8.98 42.60 -25.71
CA LYS A 29 10.05 41.81 -26.31
C LYS A 29 11.16 41.57 -25.28
N CYS A 30 11.67 40.35 -25.27
CA CYS A 30 12.78 39.94 -24.42
C CYS A 30 14.10 40.11 -25.19
N ARG A 31 15.10 40.77 -24.61
CA ARG A 31 16.42 40.97 -25.22
C ARG A 31 17.32 39.72 -25.16
N ILE A 32 17.01 38.77 -24.28
CA ILE A 32 17.78 37.52 -24.15
C ILE A 32 17.42 36.54 -25.28
N HIS A 33 16.14 36.53 -25.67
CA HIS A 33 15.61 35.60 -26.67
C HIS A 33 15.25 36.30 -28.00
N ASP A 34 15.41 37.63 -28.08
CA ASP A 34 15.08 38.49 -29.23
C ASP A 34 13.70 38.26 -29.87
N MET A 35 12.73 37.83 -29.06
CA MET A 35 11.37 37.49 -29.47
C MET A 35 10.31 38.15 -28.58
N HIS A 36 9.06 38.14 -29.04
CA HIS A 36 7.94 38.58 -28.21
C HIS A 36 7.82 37.66 -26.98
N VAL A 37 7.61 38.22 -25.79
CA VAL A 37 7.57 37.44 -24.53
C VAL A 37 6.54 36.31 -24.60
N GLY A 38 5.39 36.56 -25.24
CA GLY A 38 4.35 35.55 -25.47
C GLY A 38 4.69 34.46 -26.49
N GLN A 39 5.85 34.51 -27.16
CA GLN A 39 6.33 33.48 -28.10
C GLN A 39 7.51 32.67 -27.55
N ILE A 40 7.99 33.00 -26.35
CA ILE A 40 9.10 32.29 -25.71
C ILE A 40 8.59 30.96 -25.16
N VAL A 41 9.29 29.87 -25.51
CA VAL A 41 8.94 28.50 -25.11
C VAL A 41 9.70 28.08 -23.85
N SER A 42 10.95 28.52 -23.69
CA SER A 42 11.77 28.27 -22.51
C SER A 42 12.65 29.49 -22.19
N CYS A 43 12.98 29.67 -20.91
CA CYS A 43 13.84 30.74 -20.41
C CYS A 43 14.49 30.28 -19.11
N GLN A 44 15.81 30.46 -18.98
CA GLN A 44 16.56 30.06 -17.79
C GLN A 44 15.96 30.63 -16.50
N GLN A 45 15.51 31.89 -16.52
CA GLN A 45 14.93 32.54 -15.35
C GLN A 45 13.57 31.95 -14.93
N TRP A 46 12.88 31.28 -15.84
CA TRP A 46 11.66 30.54 -15.51
C TRP A 46 12.01 29.22 -14.84
N GLU A 47 13.01 28.52 -15.36
CA GLU A 47 13.53 27.27 -14.78
C GLU A 47 14.10 27.51 -13.38
N ASP A 48 14.84 28.62 -13.18
CA ASP A 48 15.38 28.98 -11.87
C ASP A 48 14.26 29.27 -10.85
N LYS A 49 13.17 29.92 -11.30
CA LYS A 49 12.02 30.26 -10.45
C LYS A 49 11.12 29.06 -10.15
N GLU A 50 11.04 28.11 -11.09
CA GLU A 50 10.47 26.79 -10.83
C GLU A 50 11.35 26.04 -9.82
N ALA A 51 12.68 26.04 -9.98
CA ALA A 51 13.62 25.40 -9.06
C ALA A 51 13.55 25.99 -7.64
N GLU A 52 13.44 27.30 -7.49
CA GLU A 52 13.19 27.98 -6.21
C GLU A 52 11.91 27.50 -5.53
N GLN A 53 10.89 27.08 -6.29
CA GLN A 53 9.64 26.54 -5.75
C GLN A 53 9.86 25.17 -5.08
N TRP A 54 10.94 24.47 -5.41
CA TRP A 54 11.32 23.19 -4.84
C TRP A 54 12.32 23.32 -3.70
N ILE A 55 12.81 24.52 -3.39
CA ILE A 55 13.88 24.76 -2.42
C ILE A 55 13.33 25.61 -1.27
N ASP A 56 13.51 25.16 -0.03
CA ASP A 56 13.17 25.93 1.16
C ASP A 56 14.16 27.09 1.41
N ASP A 57 13.83 28.00 2.33
CA ASP A 57 14.67 29.17 2.68
C ASP A 57 16.12 28.80 3.10
N ASN A 58 16.40 27.52 3.33
CA ASN A 58 17.70 26.98 3.74
C ASN A 58 18.45 26.26 2.61
N GLY A 59 17.94 26.23 1.37
CA GLY A 59 18.60 25.58 0.24
C GLY A 59 18.38 24.07 0.14
N GLN A 60 17.44 23.50 0.90
CA GLN A 60 17.07 22.08 0.88
C GLN A 60 15.77 21.88 0.10
N MET A 61 15.55 20.67 -0.44
CA MET A 61 14.28 20.39 -1.14
C MET A 61 13.12 20.50 -0.16
N ALA A 62 12.08 21.26 -0.51
CA ALA A 62 10.94 21.51 0.37
C ALA A 62 10.30 20.19 0.84
N PHE A 63 10.46 19.87 2.13
CA PHE A 63 9.99 18.63 2.77
C PHE A 63 8.49 18.33 2.53
N THR A 64 7.68 19.38 2.40
CA THR A 64 6.23 19.30 2.12
C THR A 64 5.89 18.73 0.74
N SER A 65 6.82 18.73 -0.23
CA SER A 65 6.57 18.16 -1.56
C SER A 65 6.88 16.66 -1.63
N LEU A 66 7.64 16.11 -0.67
CA LEU A 66 8.07 14.70 -0.65
C LEU A 66 7.15 13.81 0.19
N GLU A 67 6.32 14.40 1.06
CA GLU A 67 5.38 13.69 1.92
C GLU A 67 4.51 12.67 1.16
N PRO A 68 3.92 12.99 -0.02
CA PRO A 68 3.13 12.02 -0.77
C PRO A 68 3.96 10.84 -1.29
N VAL A 69 5.23 11.06 -1.65
CA VAL A 69 6.12 10.00 -2.14
C VAL A 69 6.48 9.05 -1.00
N PHE A 70 6.78 9.60 0.18
CA PHE A 70 7.04 8.78 1.36
C PHE A 70 5.83 7.94 1.75
N GLU A 71 4.61 8.48 1.72
CA GLU A 71 3.40 7.70 1.99
C GLU A 71 3.27 6.50 1.05
N LEU A 72 3.49 6.70 -0.26
CA LEU A 72 3.43 5.62 -1.25
C LEU A 72 4.49 4.54 -0.98
N LEU A 73 5.71 4.94 -0.59
CA LEU A 73 6.77 4.00 -0.25
C LEU A 73 6.44 3.18 0.99
N HIS A 74 5.89 3.81 2.04
CA HIS A 74 5.46 3.09 3.24
C HIS A 74 4.34 2.10 2.93
N VAL A 75 3.36 2.49 2.11
CA VAL A 75 2.29 1.58 1.69
C VAL A 75 2.84 0.39 0.91
N ALA A 76 3.77 0.63 -0.02
CA ALA A 76 4.41 -0.45 -0.77
C ALA A 76 5.19 -1.39 0.15
N GLN A 77 5.95 -0.84 1.09
CA GLN A 77 6.68 -1.61 2.08
C GLN A 77 5.74 -2.43 2.97
N ASP A 78 4.69 -1.82 3.51
CA ASP A 78 3.68 -2.51 4.33
C ASP A 78 2.99 -3.64 3.58
N GLU A 79 2.80 -3.51 2.26
CA GLU A 79 2.20 -4.56 1.43
C GLU A 79 3.15 -5.76 1.22
N LEU A 80 4.45 -5.50 1.02
CA LEU A 80 5.47 -6.53 0.89
C LEU A 80 5.84 -7.16 2.25
N ASP A 81 5.77 -6.37 3.32
CA ASP A 81 6.14 -6.79 4.66
C ASP A 81 5.24 -7.92 5.15
N GLY A 82 5.91 -8.99 5.61
CA GLY A 82 5.27 -10.19 6.10
C GLY A 82 4.65 -11.07 5.01
N TYR A 83 4.89 -10.81 3.71
CA TYR A 83 4.42 -11.67 2.62
C TYR A 83 4.80 -13.14 2.85
N TYR A 84 6.10 -13.41 3.01
CA TYR A 84 6.62 -14.75 3.27
C TYR A 84 6.03 -15.39 4.53
N TRP A 85 5.85 -14.62 5.60
CA TRP A 85 5.23 -15.14 6.81
C TRP A 85 3.74 -15.46 6.59
N MET A 86 3.01 -14.63 5.85
CA MET A 86 1.60 -14.85 5.57
C MET A 86 1.36 -16.11 4.74
N THR A 87 2.21 -16.40 3.75
CA THR A 87 2.09 -17.63 2.95
C THR A 87 2.25 -18.88 3.83
N GLN A 88 3.28 -18.91 4.69
CA GLN A 88 3.46 -19.99 5.68
C GLN A 88 2.30 -20.09 6.67
N GLN A 89 1.82 -18.95 7.17
CA GLN A 89 0.69 -18.93 8.11
C GLN A 89 -0.62 -19.39 7.46
N MET A 90 -0.81 -19.14 6.17
CA MET A 90 -1.99 -19.62 5.45
C MET A 90 -2.01 -21.14 5.39
N GLU A 91 -0.88 -21.80 5.15
CA GLU A 91 -0.76 -23.26 5.18
C GLU A 91 -1.16 -23.80 6.56
N TYR A 92 -0.57 -23.26 7.63
CA TYR A 92 -0.91 -23.63 9.00
C TYR A 92 -2.40 -23.42 9.33
N LEU A 93 -2.99 -22.29 8.91
CA LEU A 93 -4.39 -22.01 9.15
C LEU A 93 -5.31 -22.96 8.38
N ARG A 94 -4.94 -23.35 7.16
CA ARG A 94 -5.69 -24.34 6.36
C ARG A 94 -5.66 -25.71 7.05
N GLU A 95 -4.51 -26.13 7.53
CA GLU A 95 -4.36 -27.38 8.29
C GLU A 95 -5.16 -27.35 9.60
N ALA A 96 -5.09 -26.24 10.34
CA ALA A 96 -5.85 -26.08 11.58
C ALA A 96 -7.36 -26.21 11.32
N ILE A 97 -7.89 -25.53 10.30
CA ILE A 97 -9.30 -25.63 9.92
C ILE A 97 -9.66 -27.06 9.52
N GLN A 98 -8.83 -27.74 8.73
CA GLN A 98 -9.07 -29.13 8.33
C GLN A 98 -9.09 -30.07 9.55
N SER A 99 -8.16 -29.87 10.49
CA SER A 99 -8.07 -30.67 11.71
C SER A 99 -9.26 -30.46 12.66
N GLU A 100 -9.78 -29.23 12.73
CA GLU A 100 -10.90 -28.88 13.60
C GLU A 100 -12.24 -29.39 13.04
N ILE A 101 -12.39 -29.42 11.71
CA ILE A 101 -13.50 -30.10 11.03
C ILE A 101 -13.50 -31.59 11.38
N ASN A 102 -12.34 -32.26 11.30
CA ASN A 102 -12.21 -33.69 11.61
C ASN A 102 -12.43 -34.02 13.10
N ARG A 103 -12.26 -33.06 14.02
CA ARG A 103 -12.55 -33.24 15.46
C ARG A 103 -13.99 -32.96 15.84
N SER A 104 -14.78 -32.34 14.96
CA SER A 104 -16.17 -32.00 15.25
C SER A 104 -17.12 -33.21 15.28
N ASP A 105 -16.66 -34.37 14.79
CA ASP A 105 -17.32 -35.66 14.97
C ASP A 105 -17.18 -36.21 16.41
N ASP A 106 -16.24 -35.68 17.22
CA ASP A 106 -16.01 -36.04 18.62
C ASP A 106 -16.73 -35.10 19.60
N VAL A 107 -17.92 -34.59 19.25
CA VAL A 107 -18.83 -34.08 20.29
C VAL A 107 -19.28 -35.30 21.10
N ALA A 108 -18.44 -35.67 22.06
CA ALA A 108 -18.82 -36.31 23.28
C ALA A 108 -19.90 -35.43 23.90
N ALA A 109 -21.14 -35.67 23.45
CA ALA A 109 -22.34 -35.47 24.21
C ALA A 109 -21.97 -35.77 25.65
N GLY A 110 -22.11 -34.78 26.53
CA GLY A 110 -21.79 -34.93 27.94
C GLY A 110 -22.45 -36.21 28.46
N THR A 111 -21.67 -37.28 28.54
CA THR A 111 -22.01 -38.51 29.21
C THR A 111 -21.90 -38.21 30.70
N ALA A 112 -22.81 -37.36 31.20
CA ALA A 112 -23.33 -37.52 32.54
C ALA A 112 -24.26 -38.74 32.52
N GLN A 113 -23.63 -39.89 32.28
CA GLN A 113 -24.11 -41.21 32.53
C GLN A 113 -24.31 -41.35 34.04
N TYR A 114 -25.54 -41.67 34.45
CA TYR A 114 -25.88 -42.33 35.71
C TYR A 114 -25.47 -41.62 37.02
N GLY A 115 -26.24 -40.60 37.41
CA GLY A 115 -26.19 -40.02 38.75
C GLY A 115 -27.58 -39.66 39.28
N ILE A 116 -27.72 -39.60 40.61
CA ILE A 116 -28.96 -39.23 41.33
C ILE A 116 -29.46 -37.84 40.92
N GLU A 117 -28.59 -37.00 40.36
CA GLU A 117 -28.93 -35.69 39.79
C GLU A 117 -29.85 -35.76 38.55
N ALA A 118 -29.95 -36.91 37.88
CA ALA A 118 -30.92 -37.14 36.80
C ALA A 118 -32.35 -37.34 37.30
N THR A 119 -32.55 -37.67 38.59
CA THR A 119 -33.87 -37.94 39.17
C THR A 119 -34.48 -36.74 39.89
N LEU A 120 -33.71 -35.66 40.10
CA LEU A 120 -34.21 -34.42 40.70
C LEU A 120 -34.88 -33.52 39.64
N PRO A 121 -36.05 -32.93 39.94
CA PRO A 121 -36.72 -32.02 39.02
C PRO A 121 -35.89 -30.74 38.83
N LYS A 122 -35.43 -30.50 37.60
CA LYS A 122 -34.63 -29.32 37.25
C LYS A 122 -35.47 -28.04 37.34
N ALA A 123 -34.92 -27.01 37.98
CA ALA A 123 -35.57 -25.72 38.12
C ALA A 123 -35.82 -25.04 36.75
N LYS A 124 -37.03 -24.48 36.56
CA LYS A 124 -37.37 -23.63 35.41
C LYS A 124 -36.54 -22.35 35.45
N GLY A 125 -35.61 -22.20 34.51
CA GLY A 125 -34.81 -20.99 34.37
C GLY A 125 -33.62 -21.14 33.43
N GLY A 126 -33.91 -21.34 32.14
CA GLY A 126 -32.92 -21.25 31.06
C GLY A 126 -32.19 -22.56 30.76
N ASN A 127 -32.82 -23.42 29.95
CA ASN A 127 -32.13 -24.48 29.21
C ASN A 127 -31.14 -23.84 28.22
N SER A 128 -29.94 -23.51 28.69
CA SER A 128 -28.84 -23.35 27.76
C SER A 128 -28.28 -24.72 27.47
N ASP A 129 -28.70 -25.30 26.36
CA ASP A 129 -28.12 -26.53 25.86
C ASP A 129 -26.58 -26.37 25.77
N PRO A 130 -25.80 -27.11 26.56
CA PRO A 130 -24.34 -27.02 26.56
C PRO A 130 -23.76 -27.41 25.20
N VAL A 131 -24.44 -28.30 24.45
CA VAL A 131 -24.04 -28.68 23.10
C VAL A 131 -24.23 -27.51 22.15
N PHE A 132 -25.39 -26.85 22.17
CA PHE A 132 -25.64 -25.65 21.39
C PHE A 132 -24.63 -24.52 21.71
N ARG A 133 -24.27 -24.32 22.99
CA ARG A 133 -23.25 -23.34 23.38
C ARG A 133 -21.87 -23.68 22.83
N ALA A 134 -21.44 -24.95 22.93
CA ALA A 134 -20.18 -25.42 22.38
C ALA A 134 -20.12 -25.28 20.86
N ALA A 135 -21.17 -25.73 20.17
CA ALA A 135 -21.32 -25.57 18.71
C ALA A 135 -21.22 -24.11 18.28
N ARG A 136 -21.92 -23.20 18.99
CA ARG A 136 -21.85 -21.76 18.70
C ARG A 136 -20.45 -21.18 18.91
N ASN A 137 -19.73 -21.63 19.94
CA ASN A 137 -18.37 -21.16 20.21
C ASN A 137 -17.38 -21.66 19.15
N ASN A 138 -17.51 -22.92 18.71
CA ASN A 138 -16.72 -23.50 17.63
C ASN A 138 -16.97 -22.78 16.30
N LEU A 139 -18.24 -22.52 15.96
CA LEU A 139 -18.59 -21.73 14.77
C LEU A 139 -17.93 -20.34 14.80
N ARG A 140 -17.96 -19.65 15.94
CA ARG A 140 -17.30 -18.33 16.09
C ARG A 140 -15.78 -18.42 16.01
N ALA A 141 -15.17 -19.49 16.52
CA ALA A 141 -13.73 -19.72 16.39
C ALA A 141 -13.35 -19.93 14.91
N TRP A 142 -14.09 -20.80 14.23
CA TRP A 142 -13.93 -21.06 12.80
C TRP A 142 -14.11 -19.79 11.95
N GLU A 143 -15.14 -19.00 12.21
CA GLU A 143 -15.37 -17.73 11.49
C GLU A 143 -14.19 -16.76 11.65
N ARG A 144 -13.60 -16.67 12.85
CA ARG A 144 -12.43 -15.81 13.12
C ARG A 144 -11.21 -16.28 12.33
N LEU A 145 -10.95 -17.59 12.34
CA LEU A 145 -9.84 -18.21 11.60
C LEU A 145 -10.01 -17.99 10.09
N ASN A 146 -11.19 -18.31 9.57
CA ASN A 146 -11.50 -18.16 8.15
C ASN A 146 -11.43 -16.69 7.70
N ARG A 147 -11.90 -15.74 8.52
CA ARG A 147 -11.77 -14.31 8.24
C ARG A 147 -10.30 -13.88 8.19
N ARG A 148 -9.45 -14.40 9.07
CA ARG A 148 -8.00 -14.11 9.06
C ARG A 148 -7.35 -14.67 7.81
N LEU A 149 -7.65 -15.91 7.45
CA LEU A 149 -7.14 -16.57 6.26
C LEU A 149 -7.51 -15.80 4.99
N LYS A 150 -8.77 -15.37 4.84
CA LYS A 150 -9.20 -14.54 3.70
C LYS A 150 -8.44 -13.22 3.59
N ARG A 151 -8.10 -12.58 4.72
CA ARG A 151 -7.30 -11.34 4.70
C ARG A 151 -5.90 -11.60 4.16
N PHE A 152 -5.26 -12.69 4.59
CA PHE A 152 -3.94 -13.06 4.10
C PHE A 152 -3.99 -13.44 2.62
N GLU A 153 -4.96 -14.26 2.21
CA GLU A 153 -5.15 -14.62 0.80
C GLU A 153 -5.35 -13.41 -0.10
N ASN A 154 -6.17 -12.44 0.32
CA ASN A 154 -6.38 -11.23 -0.45
C ASN A 154 -5.10 -10.39 -0.57
N LYS A 155 -4.31 -10.30 0.50
CA LYS A 155 -3.07 -9.54 0.49
C LYS A 155 -2.03 -10.20 -0.43
N VAL A 156 -1.83 -11.50 -0.29
CA VAL A 156 -0.94 -12.32 -1.13
C VAL A 156 -1.33 -12.20 -2.61
N LYS A 157 -2.61 -12.39 -2.94
CA LYS A 157 -3.11 -12.25 -4.33
C LYS A 157 -2.86 -10.87 -4.95
N ARG A 158 -2.89 -9.79 -4.16
CA ARG A 158 -2.59 -8.45 -4.67
C ARG A 158 -1.12 -8.30 -5.03
N VAL A 159 -0.23 -8.85 -4.19
CA VAL A 159 1.22 -8.84 -4.44
C VAL A 159 1.57 -9.72 -5.64
N ASP A 160 1.00 -10.92 -5.74
CA ASP A 160 1.19 -11.82 -6.89
C ASP A 160 0.71 -11.17 -8.20
N ALA A 161 -0.51 -10.60 -8.19
CA ALA A 161 -1.04 -9.90 -9.37
C ALA A 161 -0.20 -8.68 -9.76
N PHE A 162 0.43 -8.01 -8.78
CA PHE A 162 1.36 -6.91 -9.04
C PHE A 162 2.65 -7.40 -9.69
N ALA A 163 3.22 -8.51 -9.18
CA ALA A 163 4.42 -9.13 -9.73
C ALA A 163 4.20 -9.62 -11.17
N GLU A 164 3.05 -10.23 -11.47
CA GLU A 164 2.70 -10.71 -12.81
C GLU A 164 2.43 -9.59 -13.82
N LYS A 165 1.79 -8.49 -13.36
CA LYS A 165 1.35 -7.41 -14.25
C LYS A 165 2.48 -6.44 -14.61
N ASN A 166 3.42 -6.22 -13.70
CA ASN A 166 4.49 -5.25 -13.92
C ASN A 166 5.73 -5.93 -14.50
N ASN A 167 6.07 -5.56 -15.72
CA ASN A 167 7.34 -5.94 -16.34
C ASN A 167 8.46 -5.09 -15.74
N LEU A 168 8.97 -5.52 -14.58
CA LEU A 168 10.10 -4.91 -13.88
C LEU A 168 11.42 -5.21 -14.61
N SER A 169 12.45 -4.40 -14.34
CA SER A 169 13.81 -4.75 -14.77
C SER A 169 14.28 -6.04 -14.08
N GLU A 170 15.15 -6.82 -14.72
CA GLU A 170 15.68 -8.08 -14.17
C GLU A 170 16.25 -7.91 -12.75
N LYS A 171 16.93 -6.79 -12.47
CA LYS A 171 17.45 -6.47 -11.13
C LYS A 171 16.36 -6.20 -10.11
N GLU A 172 15.31 -5.49 -10.52
CA GLU A 172 14.17 -5.19 -9.65
C GLU A 172 13.34 -6.45 -9.38
N GLN A 173 13.25 -7.34 -10.36
CA GLN A 173 12.60 -8.63 -10.23
C GLN A 173 13.31 -9.53 -9.23
N ILE A 174 14.64 -9.67 -9.31
CA ILE A 174 15.45 -10.40 -8.31
C ILE A 174 15.20 -9.85 -6.90
N VAL A 175 15.12 -8.53 -6.75
CA VAL A 175 14.86 -7.91 -5.45
C VAL A 175 13.45 -8.24 -4.95
N LEU A 176 12.43 -8.13 -5.80
CA LEU A 176 11.06 -8.44 -5.45
C LEU A 176 10.89 -9.91 -5.06
N GLU A 177 11.41 -10.84 -5.87
CA GLU A 177 11.39 -12.28 -5.62
C GLU A 177 12.12 -12.62 -4.32
N GLY A 178 13.31 -12.05 -4.09
CA GLY A 178 14.05 -12.24 -2.85
C GLY A 178 13.30 -11.75 -1.60
N ILE A 179 12.55 -10.64 -1.69
CA ILE A 179 11.71 -10.15 -0.60
C ILE A 179 10.51 -11.09 -0.38
N MET A 180 9.86 -11.55 -1.45
CA MET A 180 8.74 -12.48 -1.40
C MET A 180 9.15 -13.85 -0.79
N ASP A 181 10.37 -14.29 -1.07
CA ASP A 181 10.99 -15.49 -0.48
C ASP A 181 11.44 -15.29 0.98
N GLY A 182 11.32 -14.08 1.52
CA GLY A 182 11.73 -13.77 2.89
C GLY A 182 13.26 -13.76 3.08
N GLN A 183 14.03 -13.58 2.00
CA GLN A 183 15.48 -13.47 2.08
C GLN A 183 15.90 -12.14 2.73
N LYS A 184 17.09 -12.13 3.32
CA LYS A 184 17.65 -10.89 3.88
C LYS A 184 18.18 -10.03 2.74
N MET A 185 17.97 -8.72 2.81
CA MET A 185 18.44 -7.75 1.80
C MET A 185 19.93 -7.89 1.45
N LYS A 186 20.76 -8.26 2.42
CA LYS A 186 22.20 -8.51 2.22
C LYS A 186 22.51 -9.67 1.26
N ASP A 187 21.63 -10.65 1.17
CA ASP A 187 21.82 -11.86 0.38
C ASP A 187 21.26 -11.61 -1.03
N ILE A 188 20.10 -10.96 -1.13
CA ILE A 188 19.55 -10.40 -2.37
C ILE A 188 20.57 -9.48 -3.07
N ALA A 189 21.23 -8.59 -2.31
CA ALA A 189 22.23 -7.67 -2.85
C ALA A 189 23.50 -8.36 -3.38
N LYS A 190 23.79 -9.60 -2.95
CA LYS A 190 24.88 -10.40 -3.53
C LYS A 190 24.45 -11.01 -4.86
N GLU A 191 23.21 -11.48 -4.93
CA GLU A 191 22.62 -12.11 -6.11
C GLU A 191 22.45 -11.10 -7.26
N GLY A 192 21.93 -9.90 -6.98
CA GLY A 192 21.77 -8.84 -7.98
C GLY A 192 23.06 -8.13 -8.42
N ARG A 193 24.24 -8.55 -7.93
CA ARG A 193 25.56 -7.97 -8.30
C ARG A 193 26.25 -8.75 -9.44
N VAL A 194 25.59 -9.76 -10.00
CA VAL A 194 26.00 -10.41 -11.26
C VAL A 194 25.64 -9.51 -12.44
#